data_AF-A0A932NPY3-F1
#
_entry.id   AF-A0A932NPY3-F1
#
_cell.length_a   1.000
_cell.length_b   1.000
_cell.length_c   1.000
_cell.angle_alpha   90.00
_cell.angle_beta   90.00
_cell.angle_gamma   90.00
#
_symmetry.space_group_name_H-M   'P 1'
#
loop_
_entity.id
_entity.type
_entity.pdbx_description
1 polymer ?
#
loop_
_entity_poly.entity_id
_entity_poly.type
_entity_poly.pdbx_seq_one_letter_code
_entity_poly.pdbx_strand_id
1 'polypeptide(L)'
;SGYTASVDDQGKVGLYRIEVGCAPGTGKLRIAGGIEGMMKESIQRAFAYVKGHKVAMGIGQAVDTTDFHVEAIDLLGNRVSCEPGIALLVAVYSALKKQSALAALVTLGDLSIQGNIKAARSLAEPLQIAMDNGAKRTLIPLENKRNFLDVSADIVERVDPIFYGDPMMAALKALGMN
;
A
#
# COMPACT_ATOMS: atom_id res chain seq x y z
N SER A 1 5.03 -3.96 8.07
CA SER A 1 4.32 -2.68 7.88
C SER A 1 4.60 -2.16 6.48
N GLY A 2 3.82 -1.19 6.00
CA GLY A 2 4.03 -0.49 4.74
C GLY A 2 3.63 0.98 4.87
N TYR A 3 4.15 1.85 4.02
CA TYR A 3 3.80 3.27 3.99
C TYR A 3 2.98 3.57 2.75
N THR A 4 2.02 4.49 2.87
CA THR A 4 1.10 4.86 1.78
C THR A 4 0.79 6.35 1.84
N ALA A 5 0.60 6.95 0.67
CA ALA A 5 0.13 8.31 0.55
C ALA A 5 -1.00 8.41 -0.47
N SER A 6 -1.91 9.34 -0.28
CA SER A 6 -2.92 9.71 -1.27
C SER A 6 -3.28 11.17 -1.13
N VAL A 7 -3.95 11.71 -2.15
CA VAL A 7 -4.43 13.08 -2.17
C VAL A 7 -5.95 13.10 -2.18
N ASP A 8 -6.56 14.02 -1.42
CA ASP A 8 -8.00 14.26 -1.45
C ASP A 8 -8.41 15.13 -2.66
N ASP A 9 -9.65 15.62 -2.67
CA ASP A 9 -10.20 16.47 -3.75
C ASP A 9 -9.75 17.93 -3.65
N GLN A 10 -9.13 18.31 -2.55
CA GLN A 10 -8.61 19.66 -2.30
C GLN A 10 -7.08 19.73 -2.47
N GLY A 11 -6.43 18.64 -2.89
CA GLY A 11 -4.98 18.59 -3.04
C GLY A 11 -4.22 18.32 -1.73
N LYS A 12 -4.92 18.02 -0.63
CA LYS A 12 -4.28 17.73 0.65
C LYS A 12 -3.87 16.26 0.70
N VAL A 13 -2.66 16.01 1.20
CA VAL A 13 -2.09 14.66 1.24
C VAL A 13 -2.35 14.01 2.59
N GLY A 14 -2.81 12.77 2.57
CA GLY A 14 -2.71 11.84 3.70
C GLY A 14 -1.46 10.99 3.55
N LEU A 15 -0.72 10.76 4.64
CA LEU A 15 0.44 9.88 4.69
C LEU A 15 0.32 8.97 5.91
N TYR A 16 0.28 7.66 5.67
CA TYR A 16 0.00 6.68 6.72
C TYR A 16 1.04 5.57 6.75
N ARG A 17 1.31 5.07 7.95
CA ARG A 17 1.96 3.78 8.17
C ARG A 17 0.89 2.73 8.44
N ILE A 18 0.81 1.73 7.57
CA ILE A 18 -0.04 0.56 7.73
C ILE A 18 0.74 -0.53 8.44
N GLU A 19 0.29 -0.93 9.61
CA GLU A 19 0.86 -2.01 10.39
C GLU A 19 -0.02 -3.25 10.33
N VAL A 20 0.62 -4.41 10.23
CA VAL A 20 -0.04 -5.71 10.21
C VAL A 20 0.62 -6.58 11.25
N GLY A 21 -0.10 -6.85 12.33
CA GLY A 21 0.23 -7.87 13.32
C GLY A 21 -0.34 -9.22 12.92
N CYS A 22 0.45 -10.29 13.08
CA CYS A 22 0.05 -11.66 12.78
C CYS A 22 0.06 -12.49 14.06
N ALA A 23 -0.98 -13.30 14.26
CA ALA A 23 -1.07 -14.27 15.34
C ALA A 23 -1.63 -15.60 14.81
N PRO A 24 -1.31 -16.76 15.42
CA PRO A 24 -1.96 -18.02 15.08
C PRO A 24 -3.49 -17.89 15.19
N GLY A 25 -4.21 -18.35 14.17
CA GLY A 25 -5.65 -18.08 14.06
C GLY A 25 -6.33 -18.79 12.90
N THR A 26 -7.36 -18.14 12.36
CA THR A 26 -8.36 -18.71 11.44
C THR A 26 -8.53 -17.91 10.15
N GLY A 27 -7.57 -17.04 9.81
CA GLY A 27 -7.66 -16.21 8.61
C GLY A 27 -8.57 -14.99 8.74
N LYS A 28 -8.82 -14.51 9.98
CA LYS A 28 -9.66 -13.33 10.22
C LYS A 28 -8.83 -12.05 10.17
N LEU A 29 -9.45 -10.99 9.65
CA LEU A 29 -8.93 -9.63 9.72
C LEU A 29 -9.65 -8.89 10.84
N ARG A 30 -8.86 -8.26 11.71
CA ARG A 30 -9.31 -7.29 12.70
C ARG A 30 -8.69 -5.95 12.39
N ILE A 31 -9.50 -4.92 12.38
CA ILE A 31 -9.09 -3.55 12.09
C ILE A 31 -9.12 -2.80 13.43
N ALA A 32 -8.02 -2.12 13.77
CA ALA A 32 -7.91 -1.32 14.98
C ALA A 32 -8.89 -0.13 14.95
N GLY A 33 -9.14 0.46 16.12
CA GLY A 33 -10.01 1.63 16.25
C GLY A 33 -9.48 2.85 15.47
N GLY A 34 -10.39 3.69 14.98
CA GLY A 34 -10.05 4.92 14.23
C GLY A 34 -9.94 4.75 12.71
N ILE A 35 -9.98 3.51 12.20
CA ILE A 35 -10.08 3.25 10.75
C ILE A 35 -11.54 3.19 10.34
N GLU A 36 -11.97 4.17 9.55
CA GLU A 36 -13.36 4.34 9.11
C GLU A 36 -13.47 4.77 7.63
N GLY A 37 -14.69 4.82 7.11
CA GLY A 37 -15.01 5.27 5.75
C GLY A 37 -14.23 4.51 4.66
N MET A 38 -13.75 5.27 3.68
CA MET A 38 -13.06 4.74 2.49
C MET A 38 -11.81 3.92 2.82
N MET A 39 -11.06 4.29 3.87
CA MET A 39 -9.88 3.53 4.30
C MET A 39 -10.27 2.13 4.77
N LYS A 40 -11.32 2.02 5.59
CA LYS A 40 -11.82 0.73 6.07
C LYS A 40 -12.29 -0.14 4.90
N GLU A 41 -13.02 0.46 3.96
CA GLU A 41 -13.49 -0.24 2.77
C GLU A 41 -12.33 -0.74 1.90
N SER A 42 -11.32 0.10 1.65
CA SER A 42 -10.11 -0.28 0.89
C SER A 42 -9.36 -1.43 1.57
N ILE A 43 -9.17 -1.37 2.89
CA ILE A 43 -8.52 -2.44 3.68
C ILE A 43 -9.29 -3.76 3.55
N GLN A 44 -10.63 -3.72 3.69
CA GLN A 44 -11.47 -4.90 3.55
C GLN A 44 -11.40 -5.47 2.12
N ARG A 45 -11.41 -4.60 1.11
CA ARG A 45 -11.33 -4.97 -0.30
C ARG A 45 -10.00 -5.66 -0.63
N ALA A 46 -8.90 -5.08 -0.19
CA ALA A 46 -7.56 -5.62 -0.36
C ALA A 46 -7.40 -6.98 0.35
N PHE A 47 -7.91 -7.10 1.57
CA PHE A 47 -7.85 -8.38 2.27
C PHE A 47 -8.74 -9.46 1.65
N ALA A 48 -9.91 -9.08 1.12
CA ALA A 48 -10.75 -9.99 0.35
C ALA A 48 -10.02 -10.51 -0.90
N TYR A 49 -9.31 -9.63 -1.62
CA TYR A 49 -8.44 -10.03 -2.73
C TYR A 49 -7.37 -11.04 -2.26
N VAL A 50 -6.65 -10.75 -1.16
CA VAL A 50 -5.64 -11.66 -0.60
C VAL A 50 -6.25 -13.04 -0.31
N LYS A 51 -7.41 -13.11 0.35
CA LYS A 51 -8.07 -14.40 0.61
C LYS A 51 -8.44 -15.15 -0.66
N GLY A 52 -8.95 -14.44 -1.68
CA GLY A 52 -9.35 -15.04 -2.95
C GLY A 52 -8.17 -15.59 -3.76
N HIS A 53 -6.99 -14.98 -3.62
CA HIS A 53 -5.82 -15.27 -4.46
C HIS A 53 -4.64 -15.90 -3.69
N LYS A 54 -4.80 -16.18 -2.39
CA LYS A 54 -3.75 -16.71 -1.49
C LYS A 54 -2.99 -17.92 -2.04
N VAL A 55 -3.67 -18.81 -2.78
CA VAL A 55 -3.04 -20.00 -3.38
C VAL A 55 -2.09 -19.61 -4.51
N ALA A 56 -2.55 -18.76 -5.44
CA ALA A 56 -1.74 -18.25 -6.53
C ALA A 56 -0.56 -17.39 -6.03
N MET A 57 -0.75 -16.68 -4.92
CA MET A 57 0.29 -15.90 -4.24
C MET A 57 1.27 -16.78 -3.43
N GLY A 58 1.05 -18.10 -3.32
CA GLY A 58 1.91 -19.02 -2.57
C GLY A 58 1.90 -18.76 -1.05
N ILE A 59 0.78 -18.26 -0.51
CA ILE A 59 0.58 -17.96 0.92
C ILE A 59 -0.71 -18.60 1.47
N GLY A 60 -1.29 -19.57 0.76
CA GLY A 60 -2.59 -20.18 1.08
C GLY A 60 -2.71 -20.67 2.53
N GLN A 61 -1.88 -21.63 2.90
CA GLN A 61 -1.86 -22.20 4.25
C GLN A 61 -1.57 -21.14 5.32
N ALA A 62 -0.66 -20.20 5.02
CA ALA A 62 -0.26 -19.15 5.95
C ALA A 62 -1.43 -18.20 6.24
N VAL A 63 -2.21 -17.82 5.23
CA VAL A 63 -3.42 -17.00 5.39
C VAL A 63 -4.48 -17.73 6.22
N ASP A 64 -4.70 -19.03 6.00
CA ASP A 64 -5.76 -19.77 6.70
C ASP A 64 -5.50 -20.00 8.19
N THR A 65 -4.22 -20.03 8.57
CA THR A 65 -3.77 -20.29 9.94
C THR A 65 -3.33 -19.05 10.70
N THR A 66 -3.52 -17.86 10.13
CA THR A 66 -3.08 -16.59 10.72
C THR A 66 -4.26 -15.63 10.85
N ASP A 67 -4.46 -15.06 12.04
CA ASP A 67 -5.31 -13.88 12.23
C ASP A 67 -4.46 -12.61 12.06
N PHE A 68 -5.02 -11.61 11.39
CA PHE A 68 -4.37 -10.36 11.03
C PHE A 68 -4.99 -9.20 11.80
N HIS A 69 -4.15 -8.35 12.38
CA HIS A 69 -4.55 -7.14 13.10
C HIS A 69 -3.95 -5.94 12.38
N VAL A 70 -4.79 -5.06 11.87
CA VAL A 70 -4.36 -3.92 11.05
C VAL A 70 -4.57 -2.63 11.81
N GLU A 71 -3.52 -1.81 11.85
CA GLU A 71 -3.55 -0.44 12.35
C GLU A 71 -3.05 0.51 11.24
N ALA A 72 -3.59 1.74 11.24
CA ALA A 72 -3.18 2.79 10.33
C ALA A 72 -2.82 4.02 11.16
N ILE A 73 -1.56 4.41 11.10
CA ILE A 73 -1.00 5.53 11.87
C ILE A 73 -0.91 6.73 10.94
N ASP A 74 -1.66 7.78 11.24
CA ASP A 74 -1.59 9.07 10.54
C ASP A 74 -0.26 9.76 10.90
N LEU A 75 0.64 9.87 9.93
CA LEU A 75 1.96 10.45 10.13
C LEU A 75 1.96 11.98 10.08
N LEU A 76 0.89 12.59 9.55
CA LEU A 76 0.75 14.05 9.44
C LEU A 76 -0.22 14.62 10.48
N GLY A 77 -1.02 13.78 11.13
CA GLY A 77 -2.05 14.18 12.10
C GLY A 77 -3.17 15.02 11.48
N ASN A 78 -3.31 14.98 10.15
CA ASN A 78 -4.15 15.89 9.39
C ASN A 78 -5.50 15.28 8.99
N ARG A 79 -5.71 13.99 9.30
CA ARG A 79 -6.93 13.20 9.10
C ARG A 79 -7.43 13.12 7.66
N VAL A 80 -6.53 13.27 6.68
CA VAL A 80 -6.86 13.07 5.27
C VAL A 80 -6.85 11.57 4.98
N SER A 81 -8.03 10.99 4.70
CA SER A 81 -8.14 9.55 4.48
C SER A 81 -7.34 9.07 3.25
N CYS A 82 -6.83 7.84 3.32
CA CYS A 82 -6.21 7.14 2.20
C CYS A 82 -6.97 5.85 1.86
N GLU A 83 -6.81 5.38 0.63
CA GLU A 83 -7.21 4.04 0.18
C GLU A 83 -5.96 3.14 0.06
N PRO A 84 -5.50 2.48 1.14
CA PRO A 84 -4.16 1.90 1.21
C PRO A 84 -4.10 0.43 0.72
N GLY A 85 -4.94 0.02 -0.22
CA GLY A 85 -5.16 -1.40 -0.49
C GLY A 85 -3.91 -2.15 -0.96
N ILE A 86 -3.10 -1.54 -1.83
CA ILE A 86 -1.85 -2.15 -2.27
C ILE A 86 -0.82 -2.16 -1.13
N ALA A 87 -0.74 -1.09 -0.34
CA ALA A 87 0.14 -1.04 0.83
C ALA A 87 -0.22 -2.11 1.86
N LEU A 88 -1.52 -2.36 2.10
CA LEU A 88 -1.97 -3.45 2.96
C LEU A 88 -1.57 -4.81 2.40
N LEU A 89 -1.82 -5.05 1.11
CA LEU A 89 -1.47 -6.31 0.46
C LEU A 89 0.03 -6.59 0.57
N VAL A 90 0.88 -5.60 0.29
CA VAL A 90 2.33 -5.67 0.48
C VAL A 90 2.68 -5.99 1.93
N ALA A 91 2.07 -5.31 2.90
CA ALA A 91 2.35 -5.52 4.31
C ALA A 91 1.95 -6.93 4.79
N VAL A 92 0.80 -7.45 4.34
CA VAL A 92 0.35 -8.81 4.62
C VAL A 92 1.29 -9.83 3.99
N TYR A 93 1.62 -9.65 2.70
CA TYR A 93 2.51 -10.56 1.98
C TYR A 93 3.91 -10.61 2.63
N SER A 94 4.47 -9.44 2.95
CA SER A 94 5.71 -9.26 3.69
C SER A 94 5.71 -10.01 5.02
N ALA A 95 4.65 -9.82 5.83
CA ALA A 95 4.53 -10.45 7.14
C ALA A 95 4.49 -11.99 7.05
N LEU A 96 3.73 -12.54 6.09
CA LEU A 96 3.62 -13.99 5.89
C LEU A 96 4.88 -14.62 5.30
N LYS A 97 5.59 -13.91 4.42
CA LYS A 97 6.88 -14.35 3.86
C LYS A 97 8.06 -14.10 4.80
N LYS A 98 7.85 -13.37 5.90
CA LYS A 98 8.90 -12.95 6.85
C LYS A 98 10.05 -12.22 6.15
N GLN A 99 9.71 -11.40 5.17
CA GLN A 99 10.67 -10.62 4.39
C GLN A 99 10.24 -9.16 4.41
N SER A 100 11.15 -8.27 4.80
CA SER A 100 10.88 -6.83 4.87
C SER A 100 10.70 -6.24 3.48
N ALA A 101 9.77 -5.30 3.35
CA ALA A 101 9.71 -4.42 2.20
C ALA A 101 10.99 -3.56 2.09
N LEU A 102 11.25 -3.04 0.89
CA LEU A 102 12.36 -2.13 0.62
C LEU A 102 12.31 -0.92 1.57
N ALA A 103 13.48 -0.54 2.09
CA ALA A 103 13.60 0.61 2.96
C ALA A 103 13.22 1.91 2.23
N ALA A 104 12.59 2.82 2.97
CA ALA A 104 12.13 4.13 2.48
C ALA A 104 11.17 4.03 1.27
N LEU A 105 10.35 2.97 1.23
CA LEU A 105 9.34 2.75 0.21
C LEU A 105 7.97 3.28 0.66
N VAL A 106 7.39 4.15 -0.15
CA VAL A 106 5.96 4.49 -0.09
C VAL A 106 5.23 3.78 -1.23
N THR A 107 4.03 3.29 -0.96
CA THR A 107 3.18 2.62 -1.94
C THR A 107 2.00 3.50 -2.28
N LEU A 108 1.78 3.76 -3.57
CA LEU A 108 0.62 4.49 -4.06
C LEU A 108 -0.33 3.52 -4.74
N GLY A 109 -1.62 3.87 -4.77
CA GLY A 109 -2.65 3.11 -5.46
C GLY A 109 -3.40 2.11 -4.57
N ASP A 110 -4.52 1.67 -5.11
CA ASP A 110 -5.47 0.78 -4.45
C ASP A 110 -5.87 -0.34 -5.42
N LEU A 111 -6.78 -1.22 -5.03
CA LEU A 111 -7.28 -2.30 -5.90
C LEU A 111 -8.77 -2.58 -5.70
N SER A 112 -9.38 -3.16 -6.73
CA SER A 112 -10.70 -3.79 -6.63
C SER A 112 -10.60 -5.20 -6.01
N ILE A 113 -11.74 -5.80 -5.63
CA ILE A 113 -11.78 -7.20 -5.15
C ILE A 113 -11.28 -8.17 -6.22
N GLN A 114 -11.42 -7.83 -7.50
CA GLN A 114 -10.97 -8.63 -8.63
C GLN A 114 -9.49 -8.40 -8.98
N GLY A 115 -8.80 -7.47 -8.30
CA GLY A 115 -7.38 -7.20 -8.51
C GLY A 115 -7.06 -6.14 -9.55
N ASN A 116 -8.06 -5.42 -10.08
CA ASN A 116 -7.79 -4.27 -10.94
C ASN A 116 -7.13 -3.17 -10.12
N ILE A 117 -6.01 -2.65 -10.62
CA ILE A 117 -5.29 -1.56 -9.95
C ILE A 117 -6.09 -0.27 -10.13
N LYS A 118 -6.25 0.48 -9.04
CA LYS A 118 -6.74 1.85 -9.06
C LYS A 118 -5.55 2.79 -8.99
N ALA A 119 -5.39 3.58 -10.05
CA ALA A 119 -4.35 4.59 -10.16
C ALA A 119 -4.49 5.66 -9.06
N ALA A 120 -3.36 6.28 -8.69
CA ALA A 120 -3.36 7.46 -7.86
C ALA A 120 -3.95 8.65 -8.63
N ARG A 121 -4.73 9.49 -7.94
CA ARG A 121 -5.33 10.70 -8.53
C ARG A 121 -4.29 11.70 -9.02
N SER A 122 -3.27 11.93 -8.20
CA SER A 122 -2.10 12.75 -8.52
C SER A 122 -0.86 12.07 -7.97
N LEU A 123 0.29 12.39 -8.56
CA LEU A 123 1.59 11.96 -8.07
C LEU A 123 2.38 13.09 -7.41
N ALA A 124 2.23 14.34 -7.86
CA ALA A 124 3.11 15.43 -7.44
C ALA A 124 3.05 15.68 -5.92
N GLU A 125 1.87 15.90 -5.37
CA GLU A 125 1.68 16.20 -3.94
C GLU A 125 2.04 14.99 -3.06
N PRO A 126 1.56 13.76 -3.33
CA PRO A 126 1.93 12.59 -2.52
C PRO A 126 3.44 12.28 -2.56
N LEU A 127 4.09 12.41 -3.73
CA LEU A 127 5.53 12.17 -3.85
C LEU A 127 6.34 13.24 -3.12
N GLN A 128 5.96 14.51 -3.23
CA GLN A 128 6.63 15.60 -2.50
C GLN A 128 6.58 15.36 -0.99
N ILE A 129 5.37 15.13 -0.44
CA ILE A 129 5.18 14.90 0.99
C ILE A 129 5.89 13.62 1.45
N ALA A 130 5.85 12.55 0.67
CA ALA A 130 6.58 11.32 0.98
C ALA A 130 8.10 11.57 1.02
N MET A 131 8.64 12.29 0.03
CA MET A 131 10.06 12.63 -0.07
C MET A 131 10.52 13.49 1.12
N ASP A 132 9.74 14.52 1.48
CA ASP A 132 10.02 15.39 2.62
C ASP A 132 10.03 14.62 3.95
N ASN A 133 9.32 13.49 4.00
CA ASN A 133 9.30 12.55 5.13
C ASN A 133 10.28 11.36 4.97
N GLY A 134 11.25 11.47 4.05
CA GLY A 134 12.37 10.54 3.92
C GLY A 134 12.14 9.35 3.00
N ALA A 135 11.05 9.32 2.22
CA ALA A 135 10.88 8.33 1.17
C ALA A 135 11.93 8.51 0.08
N LYS A 136 12.52 7.40 -0.37
CA LYS A 136 13.50 7.36 -1.47
C LYS A 136 13.03 6.53 -2.65
N ARG A 137 11.97 5.76 -2.45
CA ARG A 137 11.37 4.87 -3.44
C ARG A 137 9.87 5.02 -3.39
N THR A 138 9.23 4.89 -4.54
CA THR A 138 7.77 4.82 -4.58
C THR A 138 7.30 3.70 -5.49
N LEU A 139 6.44 2.84 -4.96
CA LEU A 139 5.72 1.84 -5.72
C LEU A 139 4.51 2.52 -6.38
N ILE A 140 4.49 2.57 -7.71
CA ILE A 140 3.54 3.39 -8.49
C ILE A 140 2.73 2.52 -9.48
N PRO A 141 1.40 2.68 -9.57
CA PRO A 141 0.60 2.03 -10.60
C PRO A 141 1.14 2.32 -12.01
N LEU A 142 1.19 1.30 -12.86
CA LEU A 142 1.67 1.45 -14.25
C LEU A 142 0.84 2.48 -15.04
N GLU A 143 -0.45 2.61 -14.74
CA GLU A 143 -1.34 3.62 -15.34
C GLU A 143 -0.86 5.06 -15.09
N ASN A 144 -0.19 5.31 -13.95
CA ASN A 144 0.36 6.62 -13.62
C ASN A 144 1.72 6.92 -14.26
N LYS A 145 2.27 6.02 -15.10
CA LYS A 145 3.59 6.22 -15.73
C LYS A 145 3.68 7.49 -16.55
N ARG A 146 2.58 7.91 -17.20
CA ARG A 146 2.53 9.19 -17.93
C ARG A 146 2.50 10.38 -16.97
N ASN A 147 1.70 10.33 -15.92
CA ASN A 147 1.64 11.40 -14.91
C ASN A 147 2.99 11.65 -14.24
N PHE A 148 3.83 10.61 -14.13
CA PHE A 148 5.17 10.76 -13.56
C PHE A 148 6.08 11.67 -14.39
N LEU A 149 5.84 11.80 -15.70
CA LEU A 149 6.60 12.70 -16.57
C LEU A 149 6.33 14.18 -16.28
N ASP A 150 5.19 14.47 -15.65
CA ASP A 150 4.76 15.83 -15.31
C ASP A 150 5.17 16.24 -13.89
N VAL A 151 5.81 15.34 -13.14
CA VAL A 151 6.33 15.60 -11.79
C VAL A 151 7.60 16.46 -11.87
N SER A 152 7.82 17.33 -10.87
CA SER A 152 8.98 18.21 -10.84
C SER A 152 10.31 17.45 -10.87
N ALA A 153 11.32 18.04 -11.51
CA ALA A 153 12.65 17.42 -11.63
C ALA A 153 13.28 17.08 -10.27
N ASP A 154 13.09 17.93 -9.25
CA ASP A 154 13.65 17.68 -7.90
C ASP A 154 13.11 16.40 -7.25
N ILE A 155 11.82 16.08 -7.47
CA ILE A 155 11.23 14.81 -6.98
C ILE A 155 11.78 13.64 -7.79
N VAL A 156 11.80 13.76 -9.12
CA VAL A 156 12.26 12.69 -10.02
C VAL A 156 13.72 12.32 -9.78
N GLU A 157 14.57 13.28 -9.40
CA GLU A 157 15.99 13.05 -9.09
C GLU A 157 16.21 12.35 -7.74
N ARG A 158 15.26 12.44 -6.80
CA ARG A 158 15.42 11.96 -5.42
C ARG A 158 14.60 10.71 -5.10
N VAL A 159 13.54 10.46 -5.87
CA VAL A 159 12.63 9.33 -5.66
C VAL A 159 12.74 8.35 -6.82
N ASP A 160 13.15 7.12 -6.51
CA ASP A 160 13.22 6.01 -7.46
C ASP A 160 11.82 5.39 -7.68
N PRO A 161 11.24 5.51 -8.90
CA PRO A 161 9.90 5.00 -9.20
C PRO A 161 9.93 3.52 -9.57
N ILE A 162 9.16 2.71 -8.84
CA ILE A 162 8.99 1.27 -9.09
C ILE A 162 7.57 1.03 -9.60
N PHE A 163 7.42 0.82 -10.90
CA PHE A 163 6.11 0.63 -11.51
C PHE A 163 5.60 -0.82 -11.39
N TYR A 164 4.29 -1.00 -11.16
CA TYR A 164 3.65 -2.32 -11.13
C TYR A 164 2.31 -2.33 -11.89
N GLY A 165 2.01 -3.46 -12.54
CA GLY A 165 0.78 -3.64 -13.33
C GLY A 165 -0.32 -4.43 -12.62
N ASP A 166 0.04 -5.24 -11.62
CA ASP A 166 -0.88 -6.12 -10.91
C ASP A 166 -0.50 -6.26 -9.41
N PRO A 167 -1.41 -6.75 -8.56
CA PRO A 167 -1.17 -6.81 -7.11
C PRO A 167 -0.03 -7.74 -6.68
N MET A 168 0.20 -8.85 -7.40
CA MET A 168 1.28 -9.79 -7.06
C MET A 168 2.64 -9.19 -7.42
N MET A 169 2.75 -8.56 -8.59
CA MET A 169 3.95 -7.84 -8.98
C MET A 169 4.24 -6.67 -8.02
N ALA A 170 3.22 -5.98 -7.52
CA ALA A 170 3.38 -4.96 -6.48
C ALA A 170 4.05 -5.55 -5.23
N ALA A 171 3.56 -6.70 -4.73
CA ALA A 171 4.12 -7.39 -3.58
C ALA A 171 5.58 -7.81 -3.78
N LEU A 172 5.88 -8.45 -4.92
CA LEU A 172 7.22 -8.94 -5.23
C LEU A 172 8.23 -7.78 -5.32
N LYS A 173 7.90 -6.74 -6.10
CA LYS A 173 8.77 -5.57 -6.26
C LYS A 173 8.98 -4.80 -4.97
N ALA A 174 7.93 -4.67 -4.15
CA ALA A 174 8.05 -4.05 -2.84
C ALA A 174 9.02 -4.79 -1.91
N LEU A 175 9.22 -6.10 -2.10
CA LEU A 175 10.18 -6.92 -1.36
C LEU A 175 11.55 -7.03 -2.04
N GLY A 176 11.76 -6.36 -3.18
CA GLY A 176 13.00 -6.43 -3.97
C GLY A 176 13.16 -7.75 -4.76
N MET A 177 12.05 -8.42 -5.07
CA MET A 177 12.01 -9.67 -5.82
C MET A 177 11.61 -9.41 -7.29
N ASN A 178 12.17 -10.20 -8.21
CA ASN A 178 11.90 -10.15 -9.66
C ASN A 178 10.97 -11.29 -10.09
#